data_AF-A0A8H4UX88-F1
#
_entry.id   AF-A0A8H4UX88-F1
#
_cell.length_a   1.000
_cell.length_b   1.000
_cell.length_c   1.000
_cell.angle_alpha   90.00
_cell.angle_beta   90.00
_cell.angle_gamma   90.00
#
_symmetry.space_group_name_H-M   'P 1'
#
loop_
_entity.id
_entity.type
_entity.pdbx_description
1 polymer ?
#
loop_
_entity_poly.entity_id
_entity_poly.type
_entity_poly.pdbx_seq_one_letter_code
_entity_poly.pdbx_strand_id
1 'polypeptide(L)'
;ALAKELNILDPKMPEDIYKTHLESSRGAGLTNVDSARHNLASAFVNAFANAGYGSDKMMLVEGDKGPWVWKTKDDGMLSTTASLGMLLHRDVEGGLDKIDKFTYAQEDQIKAGALLAIGILNSGVRLDSDPAMALLSDPDNIENKSIPMRVASIMGLGLSYAGSNKEELLDVLLPIVEDVSLDMQLSAMAPVSLGLIFVGSSNHQVSEAIAYTLMDEERQKQLKDKWTRFMALGLALLYFGRQEEVDVILDILKAVDHPMAKPTA
;
A
#
# COMPACT_ATOMS: atom_id res chain seq x y z
N ALA A 1 1.00 18.21 13.42
CA ALA A 1 0.67 19.41 14.22
C ALA A 1 -0.06 19.11 15.55
N LEU A 2 -1.15 18.32 15.60
CA LEU A 2 -1.93 18.09 16.83
C LEU A 2 -1.27 17.17 17.88
N ALA A 3 -0.52 16.14 17.47
CA ALA A 3 0.16 15.23 18.41
C ALA A 3 1.20 15.96 19.27
N LYS A 4 1.92 16.91 18.69
CA LYS A 4 2.92 17.74 19.40
C LYS A 4 2.29 18.59 20.52
N GLU A 5 1.02 18.97 20.38
CA GLU A 5 0.24 19.72 21.38
C GLU A 5 -0.45 18.81 22.42
N LEU A 6 -0.64 17.53 22.11
CA LEU A 6 -1.22 16.50 23.00
C LEU A 6 -0.17 15.64 23.73
N ASN A 7 1.12 15.93 23.53
CA ASN A 7 2.24 15.18 24.13
C ASN A 7 2.32 15.37 25.64
N ILE A 8 1.45 14.66 26.36
CA ILE A 8 1.56 14.44 27.81
C ILE A 8 2.53 13.28 28.10
N LEU A 9 2.76 12.40 27.12
CA LEU A 9 3.59 11.19 27.24
C LEU A 9 4.56 11.08 26.06
N ASP A 10 5.75 10.57 26.35
CA ASP A 10 6.80 10.29 25.35
C ASP A 10 6.43 9.15 24.39
N PRO A 11 7.04 9.09 23.18
CA PRO A 11 6.83 7.99 22.25
C PRO A 11 7.26 6.68 22.88
N LYS A 12 6.43 5.64 22.71
CA LYS A 12 6.63 4.33 23.34
C LYS A 12 7.56 3.48 22.49
N MET A 13 8.48 2.77 23.13
CA MET A 13 9.28 1.76 22.45
C MET A 13 8.52 0.44 22.39
N PRO A 14 8.76 -0.42 21.38
CA PRO A 14 8.20 -1.78 21.34
C PRO A 14 8.52 -2.59 22.61
N GLU A 15 9.67 -2.35 23.24
CA GLU A 15 10.06 -3.00 24.51
C GLU A 15 9.11 -2.67 25.68
N ASP A 16 8.60 -1.44 25.73
CA ASP A 16 7.63 -0.99 26.74
C ASP A 16 6.27 -1.68 26.56
N ILE A 17 5.97 -2.10 25.33
CA ILE A 17 4.70 -2.74 24.95
C ILE A 17 4.80 -4.25 25.13
N TYR A 18 5.84 -4.86 24.57
CA TYR A 18 6.08 -6.30 24.69
C TYR A 18 6.35 -6.72 26.13
N LYS A 19 6.86 -5.80 26.96
CA LYS A 19 7.21 -6.11 28.35
C LYS A 19 8.05 -7.40 28.40
N THR A 20 9.01 -7.52 27.50
CA THR A 20 9.85 -8.73 27.34
C THR A 20 10.56 -9.14 28.63
N HIS A 21 10.78 -8.20 29.55
CA HIS A 21 11.27 -8.46 30.92
C HIS A 21 10.29 -9.22 31.83
N LEU A 22 9.00 -9.27 31.49
CA LEU A 22 7.94 -10.03 32.19
C LEU A 22 7.71 -11.42 31.58
N GLU A 23 8.27 -11.72 30.40
CA GLU A 23 8.28 -13.08 29.86
C GLU A 23 9.25 -13.94 30.67
N SER A 24 8.70 -14.85 31.49
CA SER A 24 9.49 -15.77 32.29
C SER A 24 10.40 -16.62 31.40
N SER A 25 11.69 -16.71 31.75
CA SER A 25 12.72 -17.57 31.12
C SER A 25 12.41 -19.08 31.09
N ARG A 26 11.18 -19.52 31.38
CA ARG A 26 10.73 -20.91 31.31
C ARG A 26 10.55 -21.45 29.88
N GLY A 27 10.73 -20.62 28.86
CA GLY A 27 10.70 -21.01 27.44
C GLY A 27 11.95 -20.61 26.63
N ALA A 28 13.07 -20.31 27.29
CA ALA A 28 14.27 -19.71 26.67
C ALA A 28 14.94 -20.53 25.55
N GLY A 29 14.46 -21.75 25.26
CA GLY A 29 14.89 -22.56 24.12
C GLY A 29 14.02 -22.43 22.85
N LEU A 30 12.88 -21.74 22.92
CA LEU A 30 11.90 -21.60 21.81
C LEU A 30 11.89 -20.20 21.19
N THR A 31 12.55 -19.22 21.82
CA THR A 31 12.51 -17.80 21.41
C THR A 31 13.65 -17.41 20.48
N ASN A 32 14.36 -18.37 19.87
CA ASN A 32 15.23 -18.09 18.72
C ASN A 32 14.38 -17.86 17.47
N VAL A 33 13.38 -16.99 17.60
CA VAL A 33 12.57 -16.48 16.50
C VAL A 33 13.53 -15.70 15.64
N ASP A 34 13.68 -16.15 14.39
CA ASP A 34 14.53 -15.57 13.36
C ASP A 34 14.66 -14.05 13.53
N SER A 35 15.86 -13.58 13.88
CA SER A 35 16.13 -12.20 14.32
C SER A 35 15.52 -11.15 13.37
N ALA A 36 15.51 -11.44 12.07
CA ALA A 36 14.91 -10.58 11.05
C ALA A 36 13.37 -10.47 11.16
N ARG A 37 12.66 -11.58 11.46
CA ARG A 37 11.20 -11.58 11.64
C ARG A 37 10.79 -10.88 12.93
N HIS A 38 11.58 -11.06 13.99
CA HIS A 38 11.37 -10.33 15.23
C HIS A 38 11.58 -8.81 15.04
N ASN A 39 12.60 -8.41 14.28
CA ASN A 39 12.84 -7.01 13.95
C ASN A 39 11.69 -6.38 13.15
N LEU A 40 11.09 -7.14 12.22
CA LEU A 40 9.91 -6.71 11.47
C LEU A 40 8.68 -6.52 12.37
N ALA A 41 8.42 -7.46 13.28
CA ALA A 41 7.31 -7.34 14.23
C ALA A 41 7.46 -6.10 15.12
N SER A 42 8.68 -5.86 15.61
CA SER A 42 9.00 -4.66 16.40
C SER A 42 8.78 -3.36 15.61
N ALA A 43 9.12 -3.34 14.31
CA ALA A 43 8.87 -2.18 13.45
C ALA A 43 7.37 -1.87 13.31
N PHE A 44 6.53 -2.89 13.13
CA PHE A 44 5.07 -2.70 13.07
C PHE A 44 4.48 -2.24 14.39
N VAL A 45 4.91 -2.84 15.51
CA VAL A 45 4.42 -2.42 16.84
C VAL A 45 4.76 -0.97 17.11
N ASN A 46 5.95 -0.54 16.72
CA ASN A 46 6.35 0.85 16.79
C ASN A 46 5.45 1.76 15.95
N ALA A 47 5.21 1.39 14.69
CA ALA A 47 4.37 2.18 13.78
C ALA A 47 2.91 2.28 14.25
N PHE A 48 2.34 1.20 14.78
CA PHE A 48 0.97 1.20 15.30
C PHE A 48 0.85 1.96 16.63
N ALA A 49 1.84 1.83 17.51
CA ALA A 49 1.81 2.52 18.80
C ALA A 49 2.00 4.04 18.67
N ASN A 50 2.79 4.47 17.68
CA ASN A 50 3.18 5.86 17.48
C ASN A 50 2.54 6.46 16.20
N ALA A 51 1.42 5.92 15.72
CA ALA A 51 0.73 6.40 14.53
C ALA A 51 0.32 7.88 14.67
N GLY A 52 0.71 8.72 13.71
CA GLY A 52 0.46 10.17 13.72
C GLY A 52 1.22 10.98 14.78
N TYR A 53 2.13 10.35 15.54
CA TYR A 53 2.91 11.01 16.59
C TYR A 53 4.04 11.90 16.02
N GLY A 54 4.46 11.67 14.77
CA GLY A 54 5.39 12.52 14.02
C GLY A 54 6.87 12.38 14.41
N SER A 55 7.18 11.65 15.47
CA SER A 55 8.55 11.37 15.93
C SER A 55 8.64 9.98 16.54
N ASP A 56 9.80 9.36 16.46
CA ASP A 56 10.02 8.04 17.03
C ASP A 56 11.49 7.83 17.41
N LYS A 57 11.72 7.01 18.44
CA LYS A 57 13.01 6.64 19.01
C LYS A 57 13.63 5.38 18.38
N MET A 58 12.99 4.76 17.38
CA MET A 58 13.49 3.56 16.68
C MET A 58 13.78 3.81 15.19
N MET A 59 12.85 4.44 14.48
CA MET A 59 12.82 4.52 13.02
C MET A 59 13.35 5.85 12.46
N LEU A 60 13.17 6.95 13.20
CA LEU A 60 13.54 8.32 12.82
C LEU A 60 14.70 8.87 13.67
N VAL A 61 15.57 7.99 14.17
CA VAL A 61 16.69 8.38 15.05
C VAL A 61 17.84 8.95 14.22
N GLU A 62 18.26 10.17 14.56
CA GLU A 62 19.51 10.75 14.07
C GLU A 62 20.63 10.42 15.07
N GLY A 63 21.60 9.58 14.69
CA GLY A 63 22.74 9.17 15.53
C GLY A 63 23.39 7.83 15.13
N ASP A 64 24.35 7.36 15.94
CA ASP A 64 25.23 6.19 15.68
C ASP A 64 24.52 4.85 15.45
N LYS A 65 23.25 4.69 15.85
CA LYS A 65 22.52 3.41 15.74
C LYS A 65 21.93 3.14 14.36
N GLY A 66 21.88 4.16 13.49
CA GLY A 66 21.27 4.09 12.16
C GLY A 66 19.76 3.76 12.17
N PRO A 67 19.00 4.19 11.16
CA PRO A 67 17.63 3.72 10.95
C PRO A 67 17.48 2.20 11.04
N TRP A 68 16.45 1.76 11.79
CA TRP A 68 16.12 0.35 12.00
C TRP A 68 15.75 -0.40 10.70
N VAL A 69 15.46 0.35 9.63
CA VAL A 69 15.14 -0.16 8.28
C VAL A 69 16.19 -1.19 7.80
N TRP A 70 17.48 -0.90 7.96
CA TRP A 70 18.57 -1.78 7.50
C TRP A 70 18.78 -3.04 8.34
N LYS A 71 18.04 -3.21 9.44
CA LYS A 71 18.06 -4.45 10.25
C LYS A 71 17.03 -5.48 9.79
N THR A 72 16.13 -5.07 8.90
CA THR A 72 15.15 -5.95 8.27
C THR A 72 15.68 -6.44 6.91
N LYS A 73 15.05 -7.46 6.33
CA LYS A 73 15.48 -8.08 5.07
C LYS A 73 14.32 -8.13 4.08
N ASP A 74 14.65 -8.03 2.79
CA ASP A 74 13.75 -8.17 1.64
C ASP A 74 12.46 -7.34 1.80
N ASP A 75 11.28 -7.98 1.73
CA ASP A 75 9.95 -7.36 1.93
C ASP A 75 9.79 -6.72 3.32
N GLY A 76 10.61 -7.14 4.28
CA GLY A 76 10.68 -6.51 5.60
C GLY A 76 11.22 -5.08 5.52
N MET A 77 12.15 -4.79 4.61
CA MET A 77 12.69 -3.43 4.41
C MET A 77 11.64 -2.52 3.79
N LEU A 78 10.89 -3.03 2.81
CA LEU A 78 9.75 -2.34 2.20
C LEU A 78 8.70 -2.03 3.27
N SER A 79 8.26 -3.03 4.01
CA SER A 79 7.20 -2.87 5.02
C SER A 79 7.59 -1.94 6.16
N THR A 80 8.85 -2.04 6.60
CA THR A 80 9.41 -1.20 7.65
C THR A 80 9.49 0.25 7.18
N THR A 81 9.92 0.50 5.95
CA THR A 81 9.94 1.86 5.37
C THR A 81 8.52 2.40 5.17
N ALA A 82 7.58 1.59 4.68
CA ALA A 82 6.18 1.98 4.52
C ALA A 82 5.53 2.38 5.86
N SER A 83 5.94 1.72 6.96
CA SER A 83 5.45 2.02 8.31
C SER A 83 5.81 3.43 8.80
N LEU A 84 6.83 4.08 8.22
CA LEU A 84 7.15 5.50 8.45
C LEU A 84 5.99 6.41 8.05
N GLY A 85 5.25 6.05 7.00
CA GLY A 85 4.07 6.79 6.56
C GLY A 85 2.97 6.80 7.62
N MET A 86 2.83 5.75 8.43
CA MET A 86 1.90 5.73 9.56
C MET A 86 2.35 6.59 10.73
N LEU A 87 3.66 6.61 11.03
CA LEU A 87 4.22 7.48 12.08
C LEU A 87 3.99 8.96 11.76
N LEU A 88 4.15 9.32 10.48
CA LEU A 88 4.04 10.67 9.96
C LEU A 88 2.64 10.98 9.41
N HIS A 89 1.67 10.10 9.60
CA HIS A 89 0.35 10.22 8.97
C HIS A 89 -0.28 11.60 9.24
N ARG A 90 -0.71 12.27 8.17
CA ARG A 90 -1.27 13.64 8.14
C ARG A 90 -0.28 14.77 8.47
N ASP A 91 1.02 14.52 8.48
CA ASP A 91 2.06 15.55 8.59
C ASP A 91 2.73 15.77 7.23
N VAL A 92 2.05 16.49 6.32
CA VAL A 92 2.54 16.66 4.95
C VAL A 92 3.72 17.63 4.86
N GLU A 93 3.78 18.65 5.73
CA GLU A 93 4.84 19.66 5.72
C GLU A 93 6.19 19.09 6.17
N GLY A 94 6.24 18.33 7.27
CA GLY A 94 7.49 17.79 7.81
C GLY A 94 7.74 16.31 7.51
N GLY A 95 6.72 15.59 7.03
CA GLY A 95 6.81 14.15 6.77
C GLY A 95 7.55 13.82 5.48
N LEU A 96 7.37 14.63 4.43
CA LEU A 96 8.04 14.44 3.14
C LEU A 96 9.56 14.51 3.28
N ASP A 97 10.10 15.53 3.94
CA ASP A 97 11.55 15.69 4.17
C ASP A 97 12.19 14.50 4.91
N LYS A 98 11.42 13.84 5.79
CA LYS A 98 11.88 12.66 6.53
C LYS A 98 11.87 11.41 5.66
N ILE A 99 10.90 11.28 4.77
CA ILE A 99 10.77 10.14 3.86
C ILE A 99 11.75 10.26 2.69
N ASP A 100 12.03 11.48 2.22
CA ASP A 100 12.89 11.79 1.07
C ASP A 100 14.28 11.14 1.17
N LYS A 101 14.84 11.11 2.39
CA LYS A 101 16.11 10.42 2.70
C LYS A 101 16.12 8.95 2.29
N PHE A 102 14.97 8.27 2.32
CA PHE A 102 14.81 6.86 1.98
C PHE A 102 14.52 6.64 0.48
N THR A 103 14.01 7.66 -0.23
CA THR A 103 13.79 7.61 -1.69
C THR A 103 15.10 7.51 -2.48
N TYR A 104 16.21 8.01 -1.91
CA TYR A 104 17.54 7.93 -2.52
C TYR A 104 18.37 6.72 -2.06
N ALA A 105 17.79 5.77 -1.32
CA ALA A 105 18.50 4.58 -0.85
C ALA A 105 19.00 3.70 -2.02
N GLN A 106 20.09 2.94 -1.80
CA GLN A 106 20.62 2.04 -2.84
C GLN A 106 19.69 0.85 -3.13
N GLU A 107 18.88 0.45 -2.15
CA GLU A 107 18.03 -0.74 -2.22
C GLU A 107 16.63 -0.41 -2.75
N ASP A 108 16.20 -1.12 -3.79
CA ASP A 108 14.89 -0.93 -4.43
C ASP A 108 13.71 -1.20 -3.47
N GLN A 109 13.89 -2.07 -2.48
CA GLN A 109 12.87 -2.36 -1.46
C GLN A 109 12.61 -1.17 -0.54
N ILE A 110 13.66 -0.44 -0.15
CA ILE A 110 13.53 0.77 0.67
C ILE A 110 12.87 1.87 -0.15
N LYS A 111 13.27 2.04 -1.42
CA LYS A 111 12.63 2.99 -2.34
C LYS A 111 11.15 2.71 -2.52
N ALA A 112 10.79 1.44 -2.78
CA ALA A 112 9.40 1.02 -2.87
C ALA A 112 8.62 1.34 -1.58
N GLY A 113 9.19 1.02 -0.42
CA GLY A 113 8.56 1.33 0.87
C GLY A 113 8.42 2.83 1.12
N ALA A 114 9.35 3.67 0.65
CA ALA A 114 9.27 5.12 0.74
C ALA A 114 8.12 5.68 -0.12
N LEU A 115 7.94 5.18 -1.35
CA LEU A 115 6.81 5.56 -2.22
C LEU A 115 5.47 5.18 -1.57
N LEU A 116 5.37 3.98 -0.99
CA LEU A 116 4.17 3.58 -0.25
C LEU A 116 3.94 4.46 1.00
N ALA A 117 5.01 4.84 1.70
CA ALA A 117 4.94 5.74 2.85
C ALA A 117 4.41 7.13 2.46
N ILE A 118 4.83 7.68 1.31
CA ILE A 118 4.32 8.95 0.76
C ILE A 118 2.81 8.85 0.51
N GLY A 119 2.34 7.69 0.00
CA GLY A 119 0.91 7.47 -0.21
C GLY A 119 0.11 7.45 1.10
N ILE A 120 0.63 6.78 2.13
CA ILE A 120 -0.01 6.71 3.46
C ILE A 120 0.02 8.07 4.16
N LEU A 121 1.11 8.83 4.00
CA LEU A 121 1.30 10.17 4.56
C LEU A 121 0.20 11.13 4.07
N ASN A 122 -0.06 11.11 2.77
CA ASN A 122 -0.99 12.00 2.08
C ASN A 122 -2.44 11.50 2.08
N SER A 123 -2.70 10.32 2.66
CA SER A 123 -4.06 9.79 2.72
C SER A 123 -4.99 10.71 3.52
N GLY A 124 -6.05 11.18 2.84
CA GLY A 124 -7.05 12.07 3.42
C GLY A 124 -6.64 13.55 3.50
N VAL A 125 -5.49 13.93 2.94
CA VAL A 125 -5.05 15.33 2.82
C VAL A 125 -5.21 15.77 1.36
N ARG A 126 -5.90 16.89 1.15
CA ARG A 126 -6.08 17.50 -0.18
C ARG A 126 -5.34 18.83 -0.18
N LEU A 127 -4.25 18.91 -0.93
CA LEU A 127 -3.40 20.08 -1.05
C LEU A 127 -3.42 20.53 -2.50
N ASP A 128 -3.54 21.83 -2.75
CA ASP A 128 -3.56 22.38 -4.11
C ASP A 128 -2.21 22.16 -4.86
N SER A 129 -1.14 21.84 -4.14
CA SER A 129 0.19 21.55 -4.70
C SER A 129 0.41 20.09 -5.11
N ASP A 130 -0.55 19.18 -4.83
CA ASP A 130 -0.56 17.75 -5.21
C ASP A 130 0.82 17.03 -5.24
N PRO A 131 1.64 17.09 -4.16
CA PRO A 131 2.98 16.48 -4.15
C PRO A 131 2.92 14.95 -4.29
N ALA A 132 1.86 14.32 -3.80
CA ALA A 132 1.65 12.88 -3.92
C ALA A 132 1.43 12.45 -5.37
N MET A 133 0.77 13.28 -6.19
CA MET A 133 0.61 12.97 -7.61
C MET A 133 1.97 13.06 -8.28
N ALA A 134 2.65 14.20 -8.16
CA ALA A 134 3.93 14.43 -8.84
C ALA A 134 4.99 13.36 -8.55
N LEU A 135 5.09 12.88 -7.30
CA LEU A 135 6.09 11.89 -6.90
C LEU A 135 5.71 10.45 -7.27
N LEU A 136 4.42 10.10 -7.19
CA LEU A 136 3.96 8.72 -7.42
C LEU A 136 3.53 8.46 -8.87
N SER A 137 3.13 9.51 -9.61
CA SER A 137 2.83 9.45 -11.04
C SER A 137 4.05 9.63 -11.93
N ASP A 138 5.24 9.69 -11.35
CA ASP A 138 6.49 9.77 -12.10
C ASP A 138 6.65 8.49 -12.97
N PRO A 139 6.79 8.63 -14.31
CA PRO A 139 7.01 7.50 -15.21
C PRO A 139 8.18 6.61 -14.79
N ASP A 140 9.23 7.18 -14.19
CA ASP A 140 10.40 6.42 -13.72
C ASP A 140 10.05 5.45 -12.57
N ASN A 141 8.97 5.74 -11.83
CA ASN A 141 8.46 4.89 -10.75
C ASN A 141 7.38 3.90 -11.22
N ILE A 142 6.59 4.27 -12.22
CA ILE A 142 5.49 3.45 -12.76
C ILE A 142 5.96 2.45 -13.81
N GLU A 143 6.99 2.78 -14.57
CA GLU A 143 7.60 1.90 -15.60
C GLU A 143 8.88 1.20 -15.10
N ASN A 144 9.17 1.30 -13.80
CA ASN A 144 10.39 0.74 -13.23
C ASN A 144 10.50 -0.78 -13.45
N LYS A 145 11.70 -1.30 -13.69
CA LYS A 145 11.94 -2.74 -13.82
C LYS A 145 11.60 -3.52 -12.54
N SER A 146 11.62 -2.85 -11.39
CA SER A 146 11.33 -3.43 -10.08
C SER A 146 9.82 -3.50 -9.82
N ILE A 147 9.27 -4.72 -9.76
CA ILE A 147 7.84 -4.98 -9.47
C ILE A 147 7.39 -4.34 -8.14
N PRO A 148 8.15 -4.45 -7.02
CA PRO A 148 7.76 -3.84 -5.75
C PRO A 148 7.59 -2.32 -5.80
N MET A 149 8.45 -1.62 -6.56
CA MET A 149 8.34 -0.17 -6.72
C MET A 149 7.05 0.22 -7.44
N ARG A 150 6.75 -0.46 -8.55
CA ARG A 150 5.52 -0.23 -9.31
C ARG A 150 4.27 -0.49 -8.47
N VAL A 151 4.24 -1.61 -7.73
CA VAL A 151 3.14 -1.94 -6.82
C VAL A 151 2.97 -0.86 -5.75
N ALA A 152 4.08 -0.41 -5.14
CA ALA A 152 4.05 0.61 -4.10
C ALA A 152 3.51 1.96 -4.60
N SER A 153 3.91 2.39 -5.81
CA SER A 153 3.41 3.62 -6.44
C SER A 153 1.91 3.54 -6.72
N ILE A 154 1.46 2.44 -7.34
CA ILE A 154 0.04 2.21 -7.67
C ILE A 154 -0.80 2.20 -6.39
N MET A 155 -0.38 1.47 -5.36
CA MET A 155 -1.10 1.42 -4.08
C MET A 155 -1.03 2.75 -3.33
N GLY A 156 0.10 3.46 -3.38
CA GLY A 156 0.27 4.77 -2.78
C GLY A 156 -0.67 5.82 -3.38
N LEU A 157 -0.87 5.81 -4.71
CA LEU A 157 -1.86 6.64 -5.40
C LEU A 157 -3.28 6.29 -4.95
N GLY A 158 -3.61 5.00 -4.94
CA GLY A 158 -4.91 4.51 -4.48
C GLY A 158 -5.27 4.95 -3.06
N LEU A 159 -4.30 4.90 -2.14
CA LEU A 159 -4.48 5.29 -0.74
C LEU A 159 -4.54 6.82 -0.52
N SER A 160 -3.77 7.58 -1.31
CA SER A 160 -3.77 9.05 -1.22
C SER A 160 -5.10 9.63 -1.69
N TYR A 161 -5.61 9.10 -2.81
CA TYR A 161 -6.75 9.63 -3.53
C TYR A 161 -8.04 8.82 -3.32
N ALA A 162 -8.08 7.99 -2.29
CA ALA A 162 -9.26 7.19 -1.96
C ALA A 162 -10.52 8.07 -1.80
N GLY A 163 -11.58 7.77 -2.56
CA GLY A 163 -12.83 8.53 -2.56
C GLY A 163 -12.73 9.97 -3.08
N SER A 164 -11.68 10.32 -3.81
CA SER A 164 -11.54 11.64 -4.44
C SER A 164 -12.28 11.75 -5.78
N ASN A 165 -12.51 10.62 -6.46
CA ASN A 165 -13.09 10.57 -7.81
C ASN A 165 -12.32 11.42 -8.84
N LYS A 166 -10.99 11.51 -8.71
CA LYS A 166 -10.12 12.31 -9.59
C LYS A 166 -9.86 11.59 -10.91
N GLU A 167 -10.40 12.11 -12.01
CA GLU A 167 -10.33 11.49 -13.34
C GLU A 167 -8.90 11.45 -13.92
N GLU A 168 -8.03 12.38 -13.56
CA GLU A 168 -6.62 12.40 -14.04
C GLU A 168 -5.84 11.11 -13.69
N LEU A 169 -6.26 10.38 -12.66
CA LEU A 169 -5.64 9.11 -12.27
C LEU A 169 -6.07 7.94 -13.16
N LEU A 170 -7.15 8.08 -13.93
CA LEU A 170 -7.57 7.10 -14.94
C LEU A 170 -6.52 7.00 -16.04
N ASP A 171 -6.04 8.14 -16.53
CA ASP A 171 -5.03 8.19 -17.60
C ASP A 171 -3.72 7.49 -17.21
N VAL A 172 -3.41 7.47 -15.90
CA VAL A 172 -2.20 6.85 -15.35
C VAL A 172 -2.39 5.36 -15.08
N LEU A 173 -3.54 4.96 -14.51
CA LEU A 173 -3.75 3.60 -14.02
C LEU A 173 -4.47 2.68 -15.02
N LEU A 174 -5.32 3.19 -15.91
CA LEU A 174 -6.02 2.38 -16.92
C LEU A 174 -5.06 1.63 -17.86
N PRO A 175 -3.99 2.25 -18.40
CA PRO A 175 -3.06 1.54 -19.28
C PRO A 175 -2.40 0.33 -18.59
N ILE A 176 -2.21 0.39 -17.27
CA ILE A 176 -1.62 -0.70 -16.48
C ILE A 176 -2.61 -1.86 -16.31
N VAL A 177 -3.92 -1.58 -16.25
CA VAL A 177 -4.96 -2.62 -16.19
C VAL A 177 -5.08 -3.33 -17.53
N GLU A 178 -5.11 -2.57 -18.61
CA GLU A 178 -5.28 -3.07 -19.98
C GLU A 178 -4.07 -3.87 -20.47
N ASP A 179 -2.87 -3.63 -19.93
CA ASP A 179 -1.67 -4.35 -20.35
C ASP A 179 -1.66 -5.81 -19.86
N VAL A 180 -1.94 -6.73 -20.79
CA VAL A 180 -2.00 -8.19 -20.62
C VAL A 180 -0.63 -8.84 -20.48
N SER A 181 0.44 -8.14 -20.86
CA SER A 181 1.80 -8.64 -20.77
C SER A 181 2.40 -8.55 -19.37
N LEU A 182 1.79 -7.75 -18.48
CA LEU A 182 2.29 -7.51 -17.13
C LEU A 182 2.05 -8.68 -16.18
N ASP A 183 2.89 -8.75 -15.15
CA ASP A 183 2.72 -9.70 -14.04
C ASP A 183 1.34 -9.53 -13.40
N MET A 184 0.73 -10.65 -13.02
CA MET A 184 -0.61 -10.71 -12.44
C MET A 184 -0.69 -9.88 -11.13
N GLN A 185 0.40 -9.78 -10.38
CA GLN A 185 0.43 -8.93 -9.18
C GLN A 185 0.19 -7.44 -9.52
N LEU A 186 0.77 -6.93 -10.60
CA LEU A 186 0.60 -5.53 -11.01
C LEU A 186 -0.77 -5.29 -11.62
N SER A 187 -1.19 -6.20 -12.50
CA SER A 187 -2.51 -6.16 -13.14
C SER A 187 -3.64 -6.30 -12.11
N ALA A 188 -3.41 -6.93 -10.96
CA ALA A 188 -4.39 -7.03 -9.89
C ALA A 188 -4.39 -5.84 -8.91
N MET A 189 -3.26 -5.15 -8.72
CA MET A 189 -3.15 -4.00 -7.83
C MET A 189 -3.71 -2.71 -8.44
N ALA A 190 -3.56 -2.51 -9.74
CA ALA A 190 -4.12 -1.33 -10.42
C ALA A 190 -5.66 -1.23 -10.32
N PRO A 191 -6.44 -2.31 -10.54
CA PRO A 191 -7.88 -2.32 -10.30
C PRO A 191 -8.28 -2.05 -8.85
N VAL A 192 -7.50 -2.53 -7.87
CA VAL A 192 -7.78 -2.23 -6.45
C VAL A 192 -7.58 -0.75 -6.16
N SER A 193 -6.49 -0.15 -6.62
CA SER A 193 -6.25 1.28 -6.46
C SER A 193 -7.29 2.14 -7.15
N LEU A 194 -7.68 1.79 -8.39
CA LEU A 194 -8.78 2.45 -9.09
C LEU A 194 -10.09 2.29 -8.32
N GLY A 195 -10.39 1.08 -7.84
CA GLY A 195 -11.56 0.80 -7.01
C GLY A 195 -11.60 1.66 -5.74
N LEU A 196 -10.46 1.91 -5.09
CA LEU A 196 -10.34 2.78 -3.92
C LEU A 196 -10.56 4.28 -4.25
N ILE A 197 -10.09 4.73 -5.41
CA ILE A 197 -10.27 6.13 -5.86
C ILE A 197 -11.74 6.40 -6.24
N PHE A 198 -12.36 5.44 -6.93
CA PHE A 198 -13.70 5.50 -7.53
C PHE A 198 -14.77 4.71 -6.74
N VAL A 199 -14.61 4.59 -5.41
CA VAL A 199 -15.57 3.85 -4.58
C VAL A 199 -16.99 4.43 -4.74
N GLY A 200 -17.93 3.58 -5.18
CA GLY A 200 -19.35 3.92 -5.29
C GLY A 200 -19.72 4.93 -6.39
N SER A 201 -18.78 5.26 -7.28
CA SER A 201 -19.02 6.15 -8.42
C SER A 201 -19.50 5.43 -9.68
N SER A 202 -19.44 4.09 -9.68
CA SER A 202 -19.87 3.24 -10.80
C SER A 202 -19.29 3.63 -12.15
N ASN A 203 -18.03 4.07 -12.18
CA ASN A 203 -17.36 4.49 -13.41
C ASN A 203 -17.26 3.32 -14.42
N HIS A 204 -17.94 3.50 -15.56
CA HIS A 204 -18.00 2.50 -16.62
C HIS A 204 -16.64 2.18 -17.25
N GLN A 205 -15.75 3.16 -17.39
CA GLN A 205 -14.45 2.97 -18.04
C GLN A 205 -13.59 1.96 -17.27
N VAL A 206 -13.56 2.09 -15.94
CA VAL A 206 -12.81 1.18 -15.07
C VAL A 206 -13.47 -0.19 -15.05
N SER A 207 -14.80 -0.28 -14.97
CA SER A 207 -15.49 -1.57 -14.99
C SER A 207 -15.30 -2.32 -16.30
N GLU A 208 -15.35 -1.62 -17.44
CA GLU A 208 -15.12 -2.19 -18.76
C GLU A 208 -13.68 -2.65 -18.91
N ALA A 209 -12.70 -1.81 -18.54
CA ALA A 209 -11.29 -2.19 -18.60
C ALA A 209 -10.99 -3.46 -17.79
N ILE A 210 -11.54 -3.57 -16.56
CA ILE A 210 -11.36 -4.78 -15.75
C ILE A 210 -12.11 -5.97 -16.36
N ALA A 211 -13.31 -5.78 -16.88
CA ALA A 211 -14.09 -6.85 -17.52
C ALA A 211 -13.39 -7.39 -18.77
N TYR A 212 -12.91 -6.51 -19.66
CA TYR A 212 -12.12 -6.91 -20.84
C TYR A 212 -10.87 -7.68 -20.43
N THR A 213 -10.16 -7.19 -19.41
CA THR A 213 -8.96 -7.85 -18.90
C THR A 213 -9.24 -9.24 -18.31
N LEU A 214 -10.41 -9.43 -17.69
CA LEU A 214 -10.86 -10.73 -17.16
C LEU A 214 -11.37 -11.68 -18.25
N MET A 215 -11.87 -11.15 -19.37
CA MET A 215 -12.35 -11.90 -20.53
C MET A 215 -11.23 -12.35 -21.47
N ASP A 216 -10.04 -11.77 -21.35
CA ASP A 216 -8.91 -12.05 -22.24
C ASP A 216 -8.45 -13.52 -22.17
N GLU A 217 -8.39 -14.18 -23.34
CA GLU A 217 -8.03 -15.58 -23.50
C GLU A 217 -6.56 -15.88 -23.12
N GLU A 218 -5.66 -14.91 -23.25
CA GLU A 218 -4.25 -15.05 -22.86
C GLU A 218 -4.10 -15.08 -21.34
N ARG A 219 -4.97 -14.33 -20.65
CA ARG A 219 -4.96 -14.19 -19.18
C ARG A 219 -5.63 -15.37 -18.47
N GLN A 220 -6.46 -16.16 -19.16
CA GLN A 220 -7.12 -17.38 -18.65
C GLN A 220 -6.18 -18.36 -17.93
N LYS A 221 -4.92 -18.48 -18.38
CA LYS A 221 -3.93 -19.36 -17.76
C LYS A 221 -3.46 -18.85 -16.39
N GLN A 222 -3.46 -17.53 -16.20
CA GLN A 222 -3.04 -16.85 -14.97
C GLN A 222 -4.22 -16.59 -14.03
N LEU A 223 -5.47 -16.72 -14.47
CA LEU A 223 -6.69 -16.58 -13.64
C LEU A 223 -6.81 -17.59 -12.49
N LYS A 224 -5.90 -18.57 -12.37
CA LYS A 224 -5.82 -19.47 -11.21
C LYS A 224 -4.97 -18.90 -10.07
N ASP A 225 -4.29 -17.79 -10.30
CA ASP A 225 -3.45 -17.17 -9.30
C ASP A 225 -4.29 -16.54 -8.18
N LYS A 226 -3.70 -16.43 -7.00
CA LYS A 226 -4.33 -15.81 -5.82
C LYS A 226 -4.66 -14.35 -6.10
N TRP A 227 -3.89 -13.70 -6.97
CA TRP A 227 -4.00 -12.29 -7.31
C TRP A 227 -5.30 -11.92 -8.02
N THR A 228 -5.92 -12.85 -8.76
CA THR A 228 -7.21 -12.59 -9.46
C THR A 228 -8.33 -12.21 -8.50
N ARG A 229 -8.26 -12.63 -7.22
CA ARG A 229 -9.21 -12.20 -6.19
C ARG A 229 -9.19 -10.69 -5.93
N PHE A 230 -8.04 -10.05 -6.12
CA PHE A 230 -7.91 -8.60 -5.95
C PHE A 230 -8.51 -7.83 -7.13
N MET A 231 -8.47 -8.37 -8.35
CA MET A 231 -9.21 -7.79 -9.49
C MET A 231 -10.71 -7.78 -9.23
N ALA A 232 -11.25 -8.91 -8.73
CA ALA A 232 -12.66 -8.99 -8.34
C ALA A 232 -12.99 -8.01 -7.20
N LEU A 233 -12.07 -7.80 -6.25
CA LEU A 233 -12.22 -6.80 -5.20
C LEU A 233 -12.25 -5.37 -5.75
N GLY A 234 -11.41 -5.04 -6.74
CA GLY A 234 -11.42 -3.73 -7.40
C GLY A 234 -12.77 -3.40 -8.04
N LEU A 235 -13.36 -4.37 -8.75
CA LEU A 235 -14.73 -4.27 -9.28
C LEU A 235 -15.77 -4.08 -8.17
N ALA A 236 -15.67 -4.88 -7.10
CA ALA A 236 -16.61 -4.79 -5.98
C ALA A 236 -16.56 -3.42 -5.27
N LEU A 237 -15.37 -2.82 -5.14
CA LEU A 237 -15.19 -1.50 -4.54
C LEU A 237 -15.84 -0.39 -5.39
N LEU A 238 -15.72 -0.48 -6.71
CA LEU A 238 -16.30 0.49 -7.65
C LEU A 238 -17.84 0.55 -7.54
N TYR A 239 -18.48 -0.58 -7.31
CA TYR A 239 -19.93 -0.70 -7.15
C TYR A 239 -20.43 -0.69 -5.70
N PHE A 240 -19.55 -0.38 -4.75
CA PHE A 240 -19.94 -0.37 -3.33
C PHE A 240 -21.06 0.66 -3.08
N GLY A 241 -22.21 0.18 -2.59
CA GLY A 241 -23.39 1.02 -2.31
C GLY A 241 -24.31 1.28 -3.51
N ARG A 242 -24.07 0.66 -4.68
CA ARG A 242 -24.89 0.83 -5.90
C ARG A 242 -25.58 -0.47 -6.28
N GLN A 243 -26.74 -0.77 -5.71
CA GLN A 243 -27.42 -2.05 -5.96
C GLN A 243 -28.02 -2.17 -7.36
N GLU A 244 -28.54 -1.08 -7.93
CA GLU A 244 -29.28 -1.11 -9.21
C GLU A 244 -28.35 -1.25 -10.44
N GLU A 245 -27.14 -0.70 -10.36
CA GLU A 245 -26.18 -0.68 -11.49
C GLU A 245 -25.27 -1.92 -11.51
N VAL A 246 -25.28 -2.70 -10.43
CA VAL A 246 -24.48 -3.93 -10.29
C VAL A 246 -24.99 -5.07 -11.16
N ASP A 247 -26.30 -5.14 -11.41
CA ASP A 247 -26.90 -6.25 -12.15
C ASP A 247 -26.34 -6.39 -13.58
N VAL A 248 -26.09 -5.25 -14.24
CA VAL A 248 -25.53 -5.22 -15.61
C VAL A 248 -24.11 -5.80 -15.63
N ILE A 249 -23.26 -5.41 -14.67
CA ILE A 249 -21.90 -5.93 -14.59
C ILE A 249 -21.88 -7.39 -14.13
N LEU A 250 -22.77 -7.79 -13.22
CA LEU A 250 -22.90 -9.20 -12.84
C LEU A 250 -23.24 -10.07 -14.05
N ASP A 251 -24.08 -9.61 -14.96
CA ASP A 251 -24.40 -10.34 -16.17
C ASP A 251 -23.22 -10.40 -17.15
N ILE A 252 -22.44 -9.32 -17.28
CA ILE A 252 -21.17 -9.32 -18.03
C ILE A 252 -20.16 -10.30 -17.42
N LEU A 253 -20.04 -10.34 -16.09
CA LEU A 253 -19.14 -11.26 -15.39
C LEU A 253 -19.59 -12.73 -15.50
N LYS A 254 -20.90 -13.01 -15.51
CA LYS A 254 -21.42 -14.36 -15.76
C LYS A 254 -21.10 -14.89 -17.16
N ALA A 255 -20.86 -14.00 -18.13
CA ALA A 255 -20.43 -14.38 -19.47
C ALA A 255 -18.96 -14.84 -19.52
N VAL A 256 -18.17 -14.58 -18.47
CA VAL A 256 -16.80 -15.08 -18.36
C VAL A 256 -16.82 -16.57 -18.05
N ASP A 257 -16.41 -17.39 -19.01
CA ASP A 257 -16.44 -18.85 -18.92
C ASP A 257 -15.25 -19.38 -18.09
N HIS A 258 -15.15 -18.98 -16.83
CA HIS A 258 -14.08 -19.39 -15.90
C HIS A 258 -14.62 -19.67 -14.48
N PRO A 259 -14.09 -20.67 -13.73
CA PRO A 259 -14.52 -20.96 -12.36
C PRO A 259 -14.45 -19.79 -11.38
N MET A 260 -13.63 -18.77 -11.67
CA MET A 260 -13.52 -17.54 -10.87
C MET A 260 -14.72 -16.60 -11.01
N ALA A 261 -15.50 -16.70 -12.10
CA ALA A 261 -16.72 -15.93 -12.28
C ALA A 261 -17.86 -16.40 -11.35
N LYS A 262 -17.69 -17.57 -10.73
CA LYS A 262 -18.66 -18.10 -9.76
C LYS A 262 -18.41 -17.49 -8.38
N PRO A 263 -19.46 -17.12 -7.63
CA PRO A 263 -19.32 -16.66 -6.26
C PRO A 263 -18.54 -17.71 -5.45
N THR A 264 -17.53 -17.27 -4.71
CA THR A 264 -16.82 -18.15 -3.78
C THR A 264 -17.75 -18.42 -2.60
N ALA A 265 -18.33 -19.62 -2.55
CA ALA A 265 -19.14 -20.10 -1.43
C ALA A 265 -18.26 -20.62 -0.28
#